data_AF-A0A3F3HBC7-F1
#
_entry.id   AF-A0A3F3HBC7-F1
#
_cell.length_a   1.000
_cell.length_b   1.000
_cell.length_c   1.000
_cell.angle_alpha   90.00
_cell.angle_beta   90.00
_cell.angle_gamma   90.00
#
_symmetry.space_group_name_H-M   'P 1'
#
loop_
_entity.id
_entity.type
_entity.pdbx_description
1 polymer ?
#
loop_
_entity_poly.entity_id
_entity_poly.type
_entity_poly.pdbx_seq_one_letter_code
_entity_poly.pdbx_strand_id
1 'polypeptide(L)' 'MELVTRLIGITGSVLVVIGLAGVLFGYQKWSEGNKNDDPNKIDSGLKGMINGGVMAAISTGVTASIIATLSTISF' A
#
# COMPACT_ATOMS: atom_id res chain seq x y z
N MET A 1 17.36 11.23 17.08
CA MET A 1 16.60 11.30 15.82
C MET A 1 16.66 10.01 15.00
N GLU A 2 17.83 9.39 14.84
CA GLU A 2 18.00 8.17 14.03
C GLU A 2 17.07 7.00 14.39
N LEU A 3 16.95 6.66 15.68
CA LEU A 3 16.05 5.59 16.14
C LEU A 3 14.59 5.85 15.74
N VAL A 4 14.11 7.08 15.91
CA VAL A 4 12.73 7.47 15.59
C VAL A 4 12.49 7.36 14.09
N THR A 5 13.40 7.90 13.27
CA THR A 5 13.34 7.80 11.81
C THR A 5 13.28 6.34 11.35
N ARG A 6 14.08 5.46 11.96
CA ARG A 6 14.08 4.02 11.65
C ARG A 6 12.76 3.34 12.01
N LEU A 7 12.16 3.67 13.16
CA LEU A 7 10.86 3.12 13.57
C LEU A 7 9.73 3.56 12.64
N ILE A 8 9.72 4.83 12.23
CA ILE A 8 8.77 5.35 11.24
C ILE A 8 8.96 4.66 9.90
N GLY A 9 10.21 4.47 9.46
CA GLY A 9 10.53 3.74 8.24
C GLY A 9 9.98 2.32 8.25
N ILE A 10 10.18 1.56 9.33
CA ILE A 10 9.65 0.20 9.48
C ILE A 10 8.12 0.21 9.43
N THR A 11 7.47 1.07 10.21
CA THR A 11 6.00 1.17 10.25
C THR A 11 5.42 1.50 8.87
N GLY A 12 6.01 2.47 8.18
CA GLY A 12 5.63 2.84 6.81
C GLY A 12 5.79 1.69 5.83
N SER A 13 6.90 0.96 5.92
CA SER A 13 7.17 -0.21 5.08
C SER A 13 6.09 -1.29 5.24
N VAL A 14 5.63 -1.55 6.47
CA VAL A 14 4.55 -2.51 6.73
C VAL A 14 3.26 -2.07 6.06
N LEU A 15 2.89 -0.79 6.12
CA LEU A 15 1.70 -0.28 5.46
C LEU A 15 1.76 -0.40 3.93
N VAL A 16 2.94 -0.17 3.34
CA VAL A 16 3.17 -0.39 1.91
C VAL A 16 2.98 -1.86 1.55
N VAL A 17 3.55 -2.78 2.33
CA VAL A 17 3.38 -4.22 2.13
C VAL A 17 1.90 -4.63 2.20
N ILE A 18 1.13 -4.08 3.15
CA ILE A 18 -0.31 -4.35 3.26
C ILE A 18 -1.05 -3.86 2.00
N GLY A 19 -0.76 -2.64 1.52
CA GLY A 19 -1.35 -2.13 0.28
C GLY A 19 -1.02 -3.00 -0.94
N LEU A 20 0.25 -3.38 -1.09
CA LEU A 20 0.70 -4.27 -2.16
C LEU A 20 0.09 -5.67 -2.08
N ALA A 21 -0.08 -6.23 -0.87
CA ALA A 21 -0.80 -7.48 -0.68
C ALA A 21 -2.25 -7.36 -1.16
N GLY A 22 -2.91 -6.22 -0.89
CA GLY A 22 -4.23 -5.90 -1.45
C GLY A 22 -4.26 -5.93 -2.98
N VAL A 23 -3.20 -5.46 -3.65
CA VAL A 23 -3.07 -5.56 -5.11
C VAL A 23 -3.03 -7.03 -5.56
N LEU A 24 -2.24 -7.85 -4.89
CA LEU A 24 -2.11 -9.28 -5.21
C LEU A 24 -3.44 -10.03 -5.01
N PHE A 25 -4.14 -9.79 -3.91
CA PHE A 25 -5.46 -10.41 -3.68
C PHE A 25 -6.52 -9.91 -4.67
N GLY A 26 -6.49 -8.62 -5.02
CA GLY A 26 -7.35 -8.06 -6.06
C GLY A 26 -7.11 -8.73 -7.41
N TYR A 27 -5.83 -8.95 -7.78
CA TYR A 27 -5.45 -9.64 -9.01
C TYR A 27 -5.95 -11.10 -9.04
N GLN A 28 -5.83 -11.83 -7.93
CA GLN A 28 -6.35 -13.20 -7.84
C GLN A 28 -7.86 -13.23 -8.09
N LYS A 29 -8.62 -12.34 -7.44
CA LYS A 29 -10.07 -12.25 -7.61
C LYS A 29 -10.47 -11.87 -9.04
N TRP A 30 -9.74 -10.93 -9.65
CA TRP A 30 -9.92 -10.55 -11.04
C TRP A 30 -9.64 -11.73 -11.99
N SER A 31 -8.55 -12.46 -11.77
CA SER A 31 -8.17 -13.62 -12.59
C SER A 31 -9.22 -14.73 -12.52
N GLU A 32 -9.74 -15.01 -11.32
CA GLU A 32 -10.85 -15.95 -11.14
C GLU A 32 -12.13 -15.47 -11.83
N GLY A 33 -12.48 -14.19 -11.70
CA GLY A 33 -13.64 -13.63 -12.38
C GLY A 33 -13.54 -13.75 -13.90
N ASN A 34 -12.37 -13.44 -14.44
CA ASN A 34 -12.08 -13.49 -15.88
C ASN A 34 -12.10 -14.92 -16.45
N LYS A 35 -11.72 -15.93 -15.66
CA LYS A 35 -11.78 -17.33 -16.08
C LYS A 35 -13.20 -17.92 -16.08
N ASN A 36 -14.09 -17.35 -15.28
CA ASN A 36 -15.43 -17.88 -15.04
C ASN A 36 -16.54 -17.00 -15.62
N ASP A 37 -16.20 -16.02 -16.47
CA ASP A 37 -17.12 -15.01 -17.01
C ASP A 37 -18.02 -14.36 -15.93
N ASP A 38 -17.44 -14.09 -14.75
CA ASP A 38 -18.11 -13.47 -13.62
C ASP A 38 -17.75 -11.97 -13.55
N PRO A 39 -18.58 -11.06 -14.11
CA PRO A 39 -18.30 -9.64 -14.16
C PRO A 39 -18.24 -8.98 -12.77
N ASN A 40 -18.95 -9.52 -11.78
CA ASN A 40 -18.93 -8.97 -10.42
C ASN A 40 -17.58 -9.24 -9.75
N LYS A 41 -16.99 -10.42 -9.96
CA LYS A 41 -15.64 -10.73 -9.47
C LYS A 41 -14.56 -9.93 -10.18
N ILE A 42 -14.70 -9.71 -11.49
CA ILE A 42 -13.78 -8.87 -12.27
C ILE A 42 -13.74 -7.44 -11.71
N ASP A 43 -14.90 -6.78 -11.59
CA ASP A 43 -14.99 -5.41 -11.09
C ASP A 43 -14.51 -5.31 -9.63
N SER A 44 -14.91 -6.26 -8.78
CA SER A 44 -14.46 -6.28 -7.39
C SER A 44 -12.95 -6.51 -7.26
N GLY A 45 -12.36 -7.36 -8.11
CA GLY A 45 -10.91 -7.60 -8.16
C GLY A 45 -10.16 -6.35 -8.61
N LEU A 46 -10.63 -5.69 -9.67
CA LEU A 46 -10.05 -4.44 -10.16
C LEU A 46 -10.10 -3.32 -9.11
N LYS A 47 -11.25 -3.14 -8.45
CA LYS A 47 -11.39 -2.20 -7.32
C LYS A 47 -10.43 -2.54 -6.18
N GLY A 48 -10.27 -3.82 -5.86
CA GLY A 48 -9.29 -4.28 -4.86
C GLY A 48 -7.85 -3.92 -5.24
N MET A 49 -7.49 -4.10 -6.51
CA MET A 49 -6.17 -3.71 -7.03
C MET A 49 -5.92 -2.21 -6.91
N ILE A 50 -6.89 -1.40 -7.34
CA ILE A 50 -6.79 0.07 -7.29
C ILE A 50 -6.64 0.53 -5.83
N ASN A 51 -7.50 0.06 -4.94
CA ASN A 51 -7.47 0.45 -3.53
C ASN A 51 -6.16 0.03 -2.85
N GLY A 52 -5.66 -1.17 -3.13
CA GLY A 52 -4.37 -1.64 -2.62
C GLY A 52 -3.20 -0.78 -3.13
N GLY A 53 -3.20 -0.44 -4.42
CA GLY A 53 -2.18 0.41 -5.04
C GLY A 53 -2.20 1.83 -4.47
N VAL A 54 -3.38 2.41 -4.30
CA VAL A 54 -3.56 3.74 -3.67
C VAL A 54 -3.04 3.72 -2.23
N MET A 55 -3.37 2.69 -1.45
CA MET A 55 -2.87 2.54 -0.08
C MET A 55 -1.34 2.47 -0.03
N ALA A 56 -0.72 1.70 -0.92
CA ALA A 56 0.73 1.57 -0.99
C ALA A 56 1.41 2.90 -1.37
N ALA A 57 0.87 3.62 -2.35
CA ALA A 57 1.39 4.91 -2.79
C ALA A 57 1.29 5.98 -1.70
N ILE A 58 0.10 6.12 -1.08
CA ILE A 58 -0.12 7.09 0.00
C ILE A 58 0.78 6.78 1.19
N SER A 59 0.87 5.51 1.61
CA SER A 59 1.71 5.12 2.75
C SER A 59 3.17 5.50 2.53
N THR A 60 3.69 5.26 1.33
CA THR A 60 5.06 5.65 0.94
C THR A 60 5.25 7.17 1.05
N GLY A 61 4.34 7.95 0.47
CA GLY A 61 4.42 9.41 0.48
C GLY A 61 4.34 10.01 1.88
N VAL A 62 3.42 9.50 2.70
CA VAL A 62 3.25 9.94 4.10
C VAL A 62 4.49 9.61 4.92
N THR A 63 5.00 8.38 4.84
CA THR A 63 6.23 7.98 5.56
C THR A 63 7.42 8.84 5.15
N ALA A 64 7.63 9.08 3.86
CA ALA A 64 8.71 9.94 3.38
C ALA A 64 8.58 11.38 3.93
N SER A 65 7.37 11.93 3.94
CA SER A 65 7.08 13.28 4.44
C SER A 65 7.38 13.41 5.95
N ILE A 66 7.02 12.39 6.74
CA ILE A 66 7.31 12.35 8.18
C ILE A 66 8.81 12.31 8.40
N ILE A 67 9.54 11.44 7.70
CA ILE A 67 11.00 11.32 7.84
C ILE A 67 11.70 12.62 7.46
N ALA A 68 11.28 13.27 6.37
CA ALA A 68 11.82 14.55 5.96
C ALA A 68 11.60 15.62 7.03
N THR A 69 10.41 15.68 7.62
CA THR A 69 10.10 16.62 8.70
C THR A 69 10.90 16.34 9.97
N LEU A 70 11.10 15.06 10.33
CA LEU A 70 11.94 14.70 11.47
C LEU A 70 13.41 15.09 11.26
N SER A 71 13.91 15.06 10.03
CA SER A 71 15.30 15.43 9.74
C SER A 71 15.61 16.91 9.96
N THR A 72 14.61 17.79 9.98
CA THR A 72 14.79 19.22 10.22
C THR A 72 14.82 19.60 11.71
N ILE A 73 14.44 18.67 12.60
CA ILE A 73 14.46 18.89 14.04
C ILE A 73 15.88 18.60 14.55
N SER A 74 16.66 19.66 14.81
CA SER A 74 17.98 19.60 15.46
C SER A 74 17.86 19.91 16.96
N PHE A 75 18.42 19.02 17.79
CA PHE A 75 18.72 19.27 19.20
C PHE A 75 20.23 19.21 19.41
#